data_AF-A0A3Q0TB79-F1
#
_entry.id   AF-A0A3Q0TB79-F1
#
_cell.length_a   1.000
_cell.length_b   1.000
_cell.length_c   1.000
_cell.angle_alpha   90.00
_cell.angle_beta   90.00
_cell.angle_gamma   90.00
#
_symmetry.space_group_name_H-M   'P 1'
#
loop_
_entity.id
_entity.type
_entity.pdbx_description
1 polymer ?
#
loop_
_entity_poly.entity_id
_entity_poly.type
_entity_poly.pdbx_seq_one_letter_code
_entity_poly.pdbx_strand_id
1 'polypeptide(L)'
;MPVGTDWELVPGLAVSQLVLSCRTVWVRCVNGDLARRYGVSDRNPAGDYWKKIPGNANWFTVTPEDELWAVTLVGGLSRRLTKLLPQTPSRPAPSGPALGGDDVDDEWELI
;
A
#
# COMPACT_ATOMS: atom_id res chain seq x y z
N MET A 1 15.21 -27.42 2.76
CA MET A 1 14.33 -26.65 1.86
C MET A 1 12.91 -26.79 2.38
N PRO A 2 12.18 -25.69 2.65
CA PRO A 2 10.76 -25.79 2.98
C PRO A 2 9.98 -26.30 1.76
N VAL A 3 8.97 -27.13 1.98
CA VAL A 3 8.08 -27.64 0.94
C VAL A 3 6.66 -27.23 1.32
N GLY A 4 5.97 -26.52 0.44
CA GLY A 4 4.55 -26.20 0.62
C GLY A 4 3.71 -27.46 0.47
N THR A 5 2.74 -27.65 1.36
CA THR A 5 1.90 -28.85 1.40
C THR A 5 0.50 -28.62 0.81
N ASP A 6 0.01 -27.39 0.84
CA ASP A 6 -1.32 -27.04 0.34
C ASP A 6 -1.40 -25.55 -0.06
N TRP A 7 -2.46 -25.19 -0.78
CA TRP A 7 -2.81 -23.84 -1.15
C TRP A 7 -3.97 -23.33 -0.29
N GLU A 8 -3.80 -22.16 0.32
CA GLU A 8 -4.87 -21.48 1.04
C GLU A 8 -5.50 -20.39 0.16
N LEU A 9 -6.83 -20.37 0.10
CA LEU A 9 -7.56 -19.31 -0.59
C LEU A 9 -7.51 -18.02 0.22
N VAL A 10 -6.98 -16.95 -0.38
CA VAL A 10 -7.06 -15.60 0.18
C VAL A 10 -8.32 -14.91 -0.36
N PRO A 11 -9.38 -14.70 0.46
CA PRO A 11 -10.64 -14.16 -0.03
C PRO A 11 -10.58 -12.66 -0.33
N GLY A 12 -11.62 -12.16 -1.00
CA GLY A 12 -11.98 -10.74 -1.03
C GLY A 12 -11.94 -10.07 -2.40
N LEU A 13 -11.15 -10.57 -3.36
CA LEU A 13 -11.03 -9.96 -4.69
C LEU A 13 -11.02 -11.01 -5.80
N ALA A 14 -11.71 -10.72 -6.90
CA ALA A 14 -11.57 -11.46 -8.14
C ALA A 14 -10.40 -10.89 -8.94
N VAL A 15 -9.32 -11.66 -9.07
CA VAL A 15 -8.03 -11.19 -9.62
C VAL A 15 -7.67 -11.89 -10.92
N SER A 16 -6.98 -11.17 -11.80
CA SER A 16 -6.46 -11.67 -13.07
C SER A 16 -4.93 -11.68 -13.14
N GLN A 17 -4.25 -11.00 -12.20
CA GLN A 17 -2.79 -10.94 -12.14
C GLN A 17 -2.31 -10.78 -10.70
N LEU A 18 -1.27 -11.53 -10.32
CA LEU A 18 -0.54 -11.41 -9.05
C LEU A 18 0.92 -11.03 -9.36
N VAL A 19 1.47 -10.05 -8.65
CA VAL A 19 2.89 -9.67 -8.74
C VAL A 19 3.47 -9.45 -7.36
N LEU A 20 4.72 -9.86 -7.19
CA LEU A 20 5.39 -9.96 -5.88
C LEU A 20 6.74 -9.27 -5.96
N SER A 21 7.10 -8.54 -4.90
CA SER A 21 8.47 -8.10 -4.63
C SER A 21 9.04 -8.89 -3.45
N CYS A 22 10.22 -8.50 -2.97
CA CYS A 22 10.77 -9.04 -1.73
C CYS A 22 9.95 -8.67 -0.47
N ARG A 23 9.03 -7.69 -0.55
CA ARG A 23 8.32 -7.13 0.62
C ARG A 23 6.82 -6.98 0.43
N THR A 24 6.33 -6.97 -0.80
CA THR A 24 4.97 -6.58 -1.09
C THR A 24 4.29 -7.50 -2.08
N VAL A 25 2.99 -7.67 -1.88
CA VAL A 25 2.11 -8.47 -2.73
C VAL A 25 1.07 -7.55 -3.33
N TRP A 26 0.93 -7.62 -4.65
CA TRP A 26 -0.02 -6.80 -5.39
C TRP A 26 -0.83 -7.64 -6.35
N VAL A 27 -2.05 -7.19 -6.62
CA VAL A 27 -2.94 -7.82 -7.59
C VAL A 27 -3.58 -6.80 -8.51
N ARG A 28 -3.90 -7.26 -9.72
CA ARG A 28 -4.86 -6.61 -10.60
C ARG A 28 -6.15 -7.40 -10.58
N CYS A 29 -7.23 -6.70 -10.30
CA CYS A 29 -8.58 -7.24 -10.35
C CYS A 29 -9.05 -7.42 -11.80
N VAL A 30 -10.04 -8.28 -12.00
CA VAL A 30 -10.63 -8.53 -13.33
C VAL A 30 -11.22 -7.25 -13.97
N ASN A 31 -11.64 -6.29 -13.15
CA ASN A 31 -12.15 -4.98 -13.57
C ASN A 31 -11.04 -3.95 -13.88
N GLY A 32 -9.77 -4.30 -13.74
CA GLY A 32 -8.62 -3.43 -13.96
C GLY A 32 -8.08 -2.73 -12.70
N ASP A 33 -8.81 -2.77 -11.58
CA ASP A 33 -8.40 -2.13 -10.33
C ASP A 33 -7.11 -2.75 -9.80
N LEU A 34 -6.30 -1.95 -9.10
CA LEU A 34 -5.10 -2.42 -8.41
C LEU A 34 -5.33 -2.51 -6.90
N ALA A 35 -4.78 -3.53 -6.26
CA ALA A 35 -4.78 -3.66 -4.81
C ALA A 35 -3.45 -4.20 -4.28
N ARG A 36 -3.11 -3.80 -3.04
CA ARG A 36 -1.95 -4.30 -2.31
C ARG A 36 -2.41 -5.09 -1.08
N ARG A 37 -1.75 -6.21 -0.79
CA ARG A 37 -1.94 -6.96 0.46
C ARG A 37 -1.17 -6.29 1.60
N TYR A 38 -1.83 -6.10 2.73
CA TYR A 38 -1.24 -5.59 3.97
C TYR A 38 -1.23 -6.69 5.05
N GLY A 39 -0.34 -6.56 6.04
CA GLY A 39 -0.22 -7.53 7.14
C GLY A 39 0.67 -8.74 6.86
N VAL A 40 1.26 -8.82 5.66
CA VAL A 40 2.15 -9.93 5.28
C VAL A 40 3.40 -9.91 6.16
N SER A 41 3.68 -11.03 6.82
CA SER A 41 4.87 -11.25 7.66
C SER A 41 5.22 -12.74 7.75
N ASP A 42 6.37 -13.08 8.32
CA ASP A 42 6.77 -14.48 8.50
C ASP A 42 5.79 -15.28 9.37
N ARG A 43 5.07 -14.61 10.28
CA ARG A 43 4.04 -15.22 11.14
C ARG A 43 2.63 -15.17 10.53
N ASN A 44 2.45 -14.35 9.51
CA ASN A 44 1.18 -14.18 8.79
C ASN A 44 1.45 -14.02 7.28
N PRO A 45 1.80 -15.11 6.58
CA PRO A 45 2.15 -15.05 5.16
C PRO A 45 0.95 -14.70 4.26
N ALA A 46 -0.28 -15.02 4.70
CA ALA A 46 -1.50 -14.67 3.98
C ALA A 46 -1.83 -13.17 4.06
N GLY A 47 -1.34 -12.47 5.10
CA GLY A 47 -1.67 -11.08 5.39
C GLY A 47 -3.12 -10.88 5.84
N ASP A 48 -3.48 -9.64 6.16
CA ASP A 48 -4.74 -9.31 6.82
C ASP A 48 -5.83 -8.90 5.82
N TYR A 49 -5.53 -7.94 4.94
CA TYR A 49 -6.52 -7.36 4.04
C TYR A 49 -5.92 -6.79 2.75
N TRP A 50 -6.80 -6.57 1.77
CA TRP A 50 -6.48 -5.88 0.52
C TRP A 50 -6.81 -4.40 0.62
N LYS A 51 -5.87 -3.53 0.23
CA LYS A 51 -6.11 -2.09 0.08
C LYS A 51 -6.15 -1.72 -1.38
N LYS A 52 -7.27 -1.14 -1.84
CA LYS A 52 -7.39 -0.59 -3.20
C LYS A 52 -6.40 0.56 -3.39
N ILE A 53 -5.79 0.59 -4.57
CA ILE A 53 -4.82 1.59 -4.98
C ILE A 53 -5.45 2.39 -6.13
N PRO A 54 -5.46 3.73 -6.05
CA PRO A 54 -6.03 4.54 -7.13
C PRO A 54 -5.37 4.25 -8.48
N GLY A 55 -6.21 4.11 -9.51
CA GLY A 55 -5.79 3.87 -10.90
C GLY A 55 -6.20 2.50 -11.43
N ASN A 56 -6.10 2.36 -12.75
CA ASN A 56 -6.33 1.14 -13.51
C ASN A 56 -5.15 0.86 -14.45
N ALA A 57 -4.90 -0.42 -14.73
CA ALA A 57 -3.86 -0.82 -15.65
C ALA A 57 -4.30 -2.00 -16.53
N ASN A 58 -3.75 -2.11 -17.73
CA ASN A 58 -3.89 -3.30 -18.56
C ASN A 58 -2.97 -4.43 -18.09
N TRP A 59 -1.79 -4.09 -17.56
CA TRP A 59 -0.83 -4.99 -16.91
C TRP A 59 0.04 -4.18 -15.97
N PHE A 60 0.63 -4.82 -14.97
CA PHE A 60 1.63 -4.19 -14.13
C PHE A 60 2.63 -5.22 -13.58
N THR A 61 3.76 -4.73 -13.07
CA THR A 61 4.81 -5.51 -12.43
C THR A 61 5.43 -4.70 -11.29
N VAL A 62 6.14 -5.38 -10.41
CA VAL A 62 6.92 -4.79 -9.32
C VAL A 62 8.34 -5.35 -9.37
N THR A 63 9.34 -4.51 -9.13
CA THR A 63 10.73 -4.96 -9.00
C THR A 63 10.98 -5.54 -7.61
N PRO A 64 12.07 -6.31 -7.40
CA PRO A 64 12.47 -6.75 -6.06
C PRO A 64 12.59 -5.61 -5.04
N GLU A 65 12.96 -4.41 -5.50
CA GLU A 65 13.14 -3.19 -4.71
C GLU A 65 11.84 -2.40 -4.42
N ASP A 66 10.66 -2.92 -4.78
CA ASP A 66 9.34 -2.27 -4.69
C ASP A 66 9.05 -1.15 -5.71
N GLU A 67 9.72 -1.12 -6.87
CA GLU A 67 9.34 -0.18 -7.93
C GLU A 67 8.18 -0.72 -8.77
N LEU A 68 7.06 0.01 -8.82
CA LEU A 68 5.86 -0.43 -9.54
C LEU A 68 5.78 0.19 -10.94
N TRP A 69 5.60 -0.67 -11.94
CA TRP A 69 5.48 -0.29 -13.34
C TRP A 69 4.20 -0.85 -13.94
N ALA A 70 3.50 -0.05 -14.75
CA ALA A 70 2.22 -0.41 -15.33
C ALA A 70 2.13 -0.01 -16.81
N VAL A 71 1.43 -0.83 -17.58
CA VAL A 71 0.91 -0.45 -18.89
C VAL A 71 -0.49 0.12 -18.68
N THR A 72 -0.68 1.39 -19.02
CA THR A 72 -1.96 2.09 -18.89
C THR A 72 -2.98 1.55 -19.87
N LEU A 73 -4.25 1.94 -19.69
CA LEU A 73 -5.34 1.53 -20.58
C LEU A 73 -5.13 1.97 -22.03
N VAL A 74 -4.40 3.08 -22.25
CA VAL A 74 -4.05 3.61 -23.58
C VAL A 74 -2.72 3.03 -24.13
N GLY A 75 -2.12 2.05 -23.46
CA GLY A 75 -0.89 1.40 -23.89
C GLY A 75 0.41 2.12 -23.52
N GLY A 76 0.34 3.21 -22.75
CA GLY A 76 1.52 3.92 -22.27
C GLY A 76 2.19 3.21 -21.10
N LEU A 77 3.51 3.38 -20.94
CA LEU A 77 4.24 2.91 -19.77
C LEU A 77 4.19 3.96 -18.65
N SER A 78 3.94 3.54 -17.42
CA SER A 78 3.90 4.42 -16.24
C SER A 78 4.62 3.79 -15.05
N ARG A 79 5.37 4.61 -14.31
CA ARG A 79 5.98 4.24 -13.03
C ARG A 79 5.21 4.90 -11.89
N ARG A 80 4.84 4.15 -10.86
CA ARG A 80 4.22 4.71 -9.65
C ARG A 80 5.29 5.36 -8.79
N LEU A 81 5.13 6.64 -8.49
CA LEU A 81 5.96 7.35 -7.52
C LEU A 81 5.24 7.37 -6.17
N THR A 82 5.93 6.96 -5.11
CA THR A 82 5.44 7.04 -3.73
C THR A 82 6.31 8.01 -2.95
N LYS A 83 5.69 9.05 -2.40
CA LYS A 83 6.31 9.91 -1.39
C LYS A 83 5.81 9.46 -0.03
N LEU A 84 6.73 9.08 0.85
CA LEU A 84 6.39 8.91 2.26
C LEU A 84 6.19 10.31 2.84
N LEU A 85 5.00 10.56 3.38
CA LEU A 85 4.80 11.76 4.17
C LEU A 85 5.59 11.60 5.48
N PRO A 86 6.34 12.62 5.92
CA PRO A 86 6.95 12.59 7.24
C PRO A 86 5.82 12.43 8.25
N GLN A 87 5.89 11.38 9.06
CA GLN A 87 5.10 11.33 10.28
C GLN A 87 5.67 12.45 11.15
N THR A 88 4.92 13.52 11.38
CA THR A 88 5.28 14.47 12.42
C THR A 88 5.34 13.66 13.72
N PRO A 89 6.48 13.61 14.42
CA PRO A 89 6.49 13.00 15.73
C PRO A 89 5.49 13.76 16.57
N SER A 90 4.47 13.07 17.08
CA SER A 90 3.55 13.64 18.07
C SER A 90 4.41 14.24 19.18
N ARG A 91 4.42 15.56 19.30
CA ARG A 91 5.11 16.27 20.38
C ARG A 91 4.61 15.65 21.69
N PRO A 92 5.45 15.02 22.53
CA PRO A 92 4.98 14.61 23.85
C PRO A 92 4.46 15.85 24.56
N ALA A 93 3.24 15.75 25.08
CA ALA A 93 2.57 16.86 25.75
C ALA A 93 3.53 17.49 26.79
N PRO A 94 3.72 18.83 26.80
CA PRO A 94 4.49 19.45 27.85
C PRO A 94 3.76 19.22 29.18
N SER A 95 4.33 18.36 30.03
CA SER A 95 3.94 18.25 31.43
C SER A 95 4.42 19.50 32.16
N GLY A 96 3.61 20.56 32.14
CA GLY A 96 3.85 21.81 32.86
C GLY A 96 2.68 22.80 32.69
N PRO A 97 2.30 23.55 33.73
CA PRO A 97 1.12 24.40 33.70
C PRO A 97 1.31 25.59 32.73
N ALA A 98 0.24 25.87 31.98
CA ALA A 98 0.18 26.83 30.88
C ALA A 98 0.54 28.26 31.27
N LEU A 99 1.34 28.94 30.42
CA LEU A 99 1.34 30.39 30.29
C LEU A 99 1.68 30.79 28.85
N GLY A 100 0.69 31.34 28.16
CA GLY A 100 0.86 32.41 27.16
C GLY A 100 1.19 32.01 25.73
N GLY A 101 0.43 32.59 24.80
CA GLY A 101 0.82 32.76 23.39
C GLY A 101 -0.13 32.10 22.42
N ASP A 102 -0.98 32.90 21.78
CA ASP A 102 -1.67 32.60 20.53
C ASP A 102 -0.76 31.81 19.56
N ASP A 103 -1.23 30.66 19.10
CA ASP A 103 -0.73 29.99 17.89
C ASP A 103 -1.95 29.42 17.17
N VAL A 104 -2.61 30.31 16.43
CA VAL A 104 -3.63 29.99 15.45
C VAL A 104 -2.89 29.56 14.19
N ASP A 105 -2.60 28.26 14.06
CA ASP A 105 -2.08 27.71 12.81
C ASP A 105 -2.74 26.36 12.53
N ASP A 106 -3.79 26.44 11.72
CA ASP A 106 -4.06 25.52 10.61
C ASP A 106 -4.20 24.03 10.92
N GLU A 107 -5.20 23.68 11.74
CA GLU A 107 -5.81 22.36 11.73
C GLU A 107 -6.69 22.21 10.47
N TRP A 108 -6.07 21.98 9.32
CA TRP A 108 -6.81 21.57 8.12
C TRP A 108 -7.35 20.16 8.31
N GLU A 109 -8.65 20.04 8.56
CA GLU A 109 -9.38 18.77 8.46
C GLU A 109 -9.43 18.31 6.99
N LEU A 110 -8.90 17.12 6.72
CA LEU A 110 -9.00 16.48 5.41
C LEU A 110 -10.34 15.70 5.34
N ILE A 111 -11.30 16.23 4.59
CA ILE A 111 -12.48 15.47 4.08
C ILE A 111 -12.10 14.58 2.90
#